data_AF-A0A9Q0KV41-F1
#
_entry.id   AF-A0A9Q0KV41-F1
#
_cell.length_a   1.000
_cell.length_b   1.000
_cell.length_c   1.000
_cell.angle_alpha   90.00
_cell.angle_beta   90.00
_cell.angle_gamma   90.00
#
_symmetry.space_group_name_H-M   'P 1'
#
loop_
_entity.id
_entity.type
_entity.pdbx_description
1 polymer ?
#
loop_
_entity_poly.entity_id
_entity_poly.type
_entity_poly.pdbx_seq_one_letter_code
_entity_poly.pdbx_strand_id
1 'polypeptide(L)'
;MAGRKTTRKTHKPVIVDELRPWSELHTELLELIMSRLCIEDVVRLSFVCKNWLYVAHSLHVINQSPLLLFFFPLKNGKFKFFDPSQGKFYFDEFPELRYLYIDCSKDGRLLFSGSMDCMFLFNPFTKSKINLPYCRSFPCSYMRVALSCGATSPDCVVFAIEDVDEFRGVSIGICRPGDAH
;
A
#
# COMPACT_ATOMS: atom_id res chain seq x y z
N MET A 1 36.33 24.30 -79.15
CA MET A 1 36.94 23.99 -77.83
C MET A 1 35.86 24.11 -76.76
N ALA A 2 35.38 22.98 -76.24
CA ALA A 2 34.33 22.93 -75.23
C ALA A 2 34.92 22.95 -73.82
N GLY A 3 34.63 23.98 -73.05
CA GLY A 3 35.03 24.12 -71.65
C GLY A 3 34.10 23.34 -70.72
N ARG A 4 34.64 22.30 -70.07
CA ARG A 4 33.93 21.38 -69.17
C ARG A 4 33.64 22.08 -67.83
N LYS A 5 32.36 22.39 -67.57
CA LYS A 5 31.91 22.88 -66.25
C LYS A 5 31.89 21.70 -65.27
N THR A 6 32.80 21.70 -64.30
CA THR A 6 32.79 20.77 -63.16
C THR A 6 31.75 21.22 -62.14
N THR A 7 30.66 20.47 -62.02
CA THR A 7 29.68 20.61 -60.94
C THR A 7 30.26 20.06 -59.64
N ARG A 8 30.51 20.94 -58.66
CA ARG A 8 30.75 20.55 -57.27
C ARG A 8 29.44 19.96 -56.72
N LYS A 9 29.43 18.66 -56.42
CA LYS A 9 28.37 18.04 -55.62
C LYS A 9 28.50 18.58 -54.19
N THR A 10 27.59 19.45 -53.78
CA THR A 10 27.40 19.82 -52.37
C THR A 10 26.85 18.61 -51.62
N HIS A 11 27.63 18.11 -50.65
CA HIS A 11 27.18 17.07 -49.73
C HIS A 11 26.12 17.71 -48.81
N LYS A 12 24.85 17.33 -48.96
CA LYS A 12 23.82 17.65 -47.97
C LYS A 12 24.16 16.90 -46.69
N PRO A 13 24.19 17.55 -45.51
CA PRO A 13 24.33 16.83 -44.26
C PRO A 13 23.09 15.96 -44.09
N VAL A 14 23.30 14.66 -43.88
CA VAL A 14 22.25 13.76 -43.40
C VAL A 14 21.95 14.21 -41.99
N ILE A 15 20.74 14.72 -41.74
CA ILE A 15 20.24 14.96 -40.39
C ILE A 15 20.12 13.57 -39.75
N VAL A 16 21.09 13.22 -38.92
CA VAL A 16 20.96 12.08 -38.01
C VAL A 16 19.93 12.55 -37.00
N ASP A 17 18.70 12.08 -37.14
CA ASP A 17 17.67 12.26 -36.13
C ASP A 17 18.21 11.64 -34.84
N GLU A 18 18.59 12.48 -33.87
CA GLU A 18 19.08 12.02 -32.57
C GLU A 18 17.94 11.25 -31.91
N LEU A 19 17.98 9.92 -32.01
CA LEU A 19 17.03 9.04 -31.34
C LEU A 19 17.18 9.27 -29.84
N ARG A 20 16.27 10.07 -29.27
CA ARG A 20 16.24 10.31 -27.82
C ARG A 20 16.17 8.96 -27.10
N PRO A 21 17.01 8.75 -26.08
CA PRO A 21 17.04 7.50 -25.36
C PRO A 21 15.72 7.31 -24.61
N TRP A 22 15.19 6.08 -24.62
CA TRP A 22 13.93 5.70 -23.95
C TRP A 22 13.91 6.02 -22.45
N SER A 23 15.07 6.23 -21.82
CA SER A 23 15.20 6.70 -20.43
C SER A 23 14.61 8.10 -20.21
N GLU A 24 14.57 8.94 -21.25
CA GLU A 24 14.06 10.32 -21.22
C GLU A 24 12.56 10.43 -21.54
N LEU A 25 11.89 9.30 -21.79
CA LEU A 25 10.45 9.28 -21.99
C LEU A 25 9.73 9.76 -20.71
N HIS A 26 8.74 10.64 -20.88
CA HIS A 26 7.98 11.20 -19.76
C HIS A 26 7.23 10.10 -18.99
N THR A 27 7.15 10.23 -17.66
CA THR A 27 6.53 9.23 -16.78
C THR A 27 5.08 8.97 -17.16
N GLU A 28 4.31 10.00 -17.53
CA GLU A 28 2.91 9.87 -17.95
C GLU A 28 2.73 8.96 -19.18
N LEU A 29 3.64 9.04 -20.15
CA LEU A 29 3.59 8.19 -21.34
C LEU A 29 3.99 6.75 -21.01
N LEU A 30 4.99 6.60 -20.14
CA LEU A 30 5.39 5.30 -19.60
C LEU A 30 4.25 4.62 -18.83
N GLU A 31 3.53 5.38 -18.02
CA GLU A 31 2.35 4.90 -17.29
C GLU A 31 1.26 4.43 -18.26
N LEU A 32 1.00 5.19 -19.33
CA LEU A 32 0.01 4.83 -20.34
C LEU A 32 0.41 3.57 -21.13
N ILE A 33 1.70 3.39 -21.42
CA ILE A 33 2.20 2.18 -22.11
C ILE A 33 2.07 0.98 -21.18
N MET A 34 2.64 1.07 -19.97
CA MET A 34 2.69 -0.04 -19.02
C MET A 34 1.30 -0.43 -18.48
N SER A 35 0.35 0.51 -18.38
CA SER A 35 -1.04 0.20 -17.99
C SER A 35 -1.79 -0.67 -19.01
N ARG A 36 -1.28 -0.79 -20.24
CA ARG A 36 -1.85 -1.64 -21.31
C ARG A 36 -1.14 -2.99 -21.43
N LEU A 37 -0.11 -3.24 -20.63
CA LEU A 37 0.69 -4.45 -20.68
C LEU A 37 0.30 -5.42 -19.57
N CYS A 38 0.56 -6.71 -19.78
CA CYS A 38 0.42 -7.70 -18.73
C CYS A 38 1.48 -7.49 -17.64
N ILE A 39 1.23 -7.99 -16.43
CA ILE A 39 2.15 -7.83 -15.29
C ILE A 39 3.55 -8.36 -15.62
N GLU A 40 3.64 -9.47 -16.35
CA GLU A 40 4.92 -10.07 -16.75
C GLU A 40 5.75 -9.11 -17.62
N ASP A 41 5.11 -8.44 -18.59
CA ASP A 41 5.79 -7.46 -19.44
C ASP A 41 6.16 -6.19 -18.68
N VAL A 42 5.30 -5.71 -17.77
CA VAL A 42 5.63 -4.58 -16.89
C VAL A 42 6.86 -4.90 -16.04
N VAL A 43 6.96 -6.12 -15.50
CA VAL A 43 8.14 -6.59 -14.76
C VAL A 43 9.38 -6.59 -15.65
N ARG A 44 9.31 -7.11 -16.88
CA ARG A 44 10.44 -7.09 -17.82
C ARG A 44 10.89 -5.66 -18.14
N LEU A 45 9.95 -4.75 -18.35
CA LEU A 45 10.21 -3.34 -18.63
C LEU A 45 10.82 -2.60 -17.43
N SER A 46 10.53 -3.04 -16.20
CA SER A 46 11.13 -2.48 -14.99
C SER A 46 12.67 -2.61 -14.95
N PHE A 47 13.25 -3.54 -15.72
CA PHE A 47 14.70 -3.74 -15.79
C PHE A 47 15.42 -2.83 -16.79
N VAL A 48 14.71 -2.01 -17.58
CA VAL A 48 15.32 -1.16 -18.61
C VAL A 48 16.15 -0.04 -17.99
N CYS A 49 15.57 0.74 -17.07
CA CYS A 49 16.28 1.79 -16.32
C CYS A 49 15.52 2.18 -15.06
N LYS A 50 16.14 3.01 -14.19
CA LYS A 50 15.53 3.46 -12.93
C LYS A 50 14.19 4.19 -13.11
N ASN A 51 14.04 4.96 -14.19
CA ASN A 51 12.79 5.68 -14.48
C ASN A 51 11.66 4.69 -14.80
N TRP A 52 11.95 3.66 -15.59
CA TRP A 52 10.99 2.61 -15.95
C TRP A 52 10.64 1.73 -14.74
N LEU A 53 11.63 1.41 -13.90
CA LEU A 53 11.42 0.72 -12.62
C LEU A 53 10.47 1.50 -11.71
N TYR A 54 10.69 2.81 -11.58
CA TYR A 54 9.85 3.69 -10.76
C TYR A 54 8.39 3.67 -11.24
N VAL A 55 8.17 3.83 -12.55
CA VAL A 55 6.81 3.80 -13.11
C VAL A 55 6.15 2.43 -12.98
N ALA A 56 6.89 1.35 -13.25
CA ALA A 56 6.39 -0.01 -13.10
C ALA A 56 5.94 -0.29 -11.66
N HIS A 57 6.71 0.18 -10.67
CA HIS A 57 6.36 0.04 -9.26
C HIS A 57 5.09 0.85 -8.91
N SER A 58 4.98 2.09 -9.38
CA SER A 58 3.80 2.93 -9.16
C SER A 58 2.52 2.29 -9.75
N LEU A 59 2.60 1.74 -10.95
CA LEU A 59 1.47 1.05 -11.58
C LEU A 59 1.12 -0.26 -10.89
N HIS A 60 2.10 -1.00 -10.36
CA HIS A 60 1.84 -2.21 -9.60
C HIS A 60 0.98 -1.90 -8.37
N VAL A 61 1.27 -0.81 -7.65
CA VAL A 61 0.48 -0.36 -6.51
C VAL A 61 -0.95 0.03 -6.91
N ILE A 62 -1.13 0.63 -8.10
CA ILE A 62 -2.45 1.05 -8.60
C ILE A 62 -3.29 -0.15 -9.10
N ASN A 63 -2.65 -1.15 -9.71
CA ASN A 63 -3.32 -2.28 -10.34
C ASN A 63 -3.44 -3.53 -9.45
N GLN A 64 -2.92 -3.51 -8.22
CA GLN A 64 -3.16 -4.59 -7.28
C GLN A 64 -4.62 -4.57 -6.82
N SER A 65 -5.36 -5.62 -7.18
CA SER A 65 -6.69 -5.86 -6.61
C SER A 65 -6.56 -6.01 -5.10
N PRO A 66 -7.37 -5.29 -4.30
CA PRO A 66 -7.28 -5.40 -2.85
C PRO A 66 -7.65 -6.83 -2.42
N LEU A 67 -6.77 -7.44 -1.63
CA LEU A 67 -7.09 -8.71 -0.98
C LEU A 67 -8.19 -8.46 0.07
N LEU A 68 -9.34 -9.09 -0.13
CA LEU A 68 -10.46 -8.98 0.80
C LEU A 68 -10.26 -9.96 1.95
N LEU A 69 -10.16 -9.42 3.16
CA LEU A 69 -10.09 -10.24 4.37
C LEU A 69 -11.50 -10.58 4.84
N PHE A 70 -11.83 -11.87 4.85
CA PHE A 70 -13.02 -12.40 5.50
C PHE A 70 -12.70 -12.67 6.97
N PHE A 71 -13.29 -11.87 7.84
CA PHE A 71 -13.14 -11.98 9.28
C PHE A 71 -14.46 -12.42 9.92
N PHE A 72 -14.45 -13.62 10.50
CA PHE A 72 -15.46 -14.05 11.47
C PHE A 72 -14.76 -14.14 12.82
N PRO A 73 -15.40 -13.78 13.96
CA PRO A 73 -14.78 -13.80 15.28
C PRO A 73 -13.94 -15.07 15.44
N LEU A 74 -12.61 -14.91 15.52
CA LEU A 74 -11.68 -16.01 15.28
C LEU A 74 -11.66 -16.95 16.47
N LYS A 75 -12.61 -17.87 16.50
CA LYS A 75 -12.55 -19.01 17.41
C LYS A 75 -11.35 -19.91 17.10
N ASN A 76 -10.84 -19.88 15.86
CA ASN A 76 -9.78 -20.78 15.37
C ASN A 76 -8.47 -20.08 14.96
N GLY A 77 -8.43 -18.74 14.85
CA GLY A 77 -7.21 -18.03 14.44
C GLY A 77 -6.92 -18.10 12.94
N LYS A 78 -7.89 -18.50 12.10
CA LYS A 78 -7.71 -18.58 10.65
C LYS A 78 -8.15 -17.31 9.93
N PHE A 79 -7.31 -16.80 9.04
CA PHE A 79 -7.59 -15.67 8.17
C PHE A 79 -7.89 -16.20 6.77
N LYS A 80 -8.97 -15.70 6.18
CA LYS A 80 -9.37 -16.04 4.82
C LYS A 80 -9.26 -14.81 3.95
N PHE A 81 -8.29 -14.80 3.05
CA PHE A 81 -8.11 -13.75 2.06
C PHE A 81 -8.75 -14.18 0.75
N PHE A 82 -9.43 -13.27 0.07
CA PHE A 82 -9.96 -13.46 -1.26
C PHE A 82 -9.28 -12.48 -2.20
N ASP A 83 -8.79 -13.00 -3.32
CA ASP A 83 -8.25 -12.21 -4.41
C ASP A 83 -9.29 -12.12 -5.53
N PRO A 84 -9.97 -10.97 -5.70
CA PRO A 84 -10.96 -10.79 -6.75
C PRO A 84 -10.37 -10.91 -8.15
N SER A 85 -9.07 -10.61 -8.34
CA SER A 85 -8.44 -10.68 -9.66
C SER A 85 -8.23 -12.11 -10.14
N GLN A 86 -7.98 -13.03 -9.20
CA GLN A 86 -7.78 -14.45 -9.50
C GLN A 86 -9.03 -15.30 -9.23
N GLY A 87 -10.02 -14.77 -8.52
CA GLY A 87 -11.15 -15.54 -8.02
C GLY A 87 -10.73 -16.64 -7.03
N LYS A 88 -9.64 -16.44 -6.30
CA LYS A 88 -9.02 -17.45 -5.41
C LYS A 88 -9.09 -17.05 -3.95
N PHE A 89 -9.12 -18.07 -3.10
CA PHE A 89 -8.99 -17.92 -1.65
C PHE A 89 -7.63 -18.38 -1.17
N TYR A 90 -7.06 -17.60 -0.25
CA TYR A 90 -5.84 -17.92 0.47
C TYR A 90 -6.15 -17.99 1.96
N PHE A 91 -5.42 -18.84 2.67
CA PHE A 91 -5.62 -19.07 4.09
C PHE A 91 -4.30 -18.91 4.81
N ASP A 92 -4.34 -18.25 5.97
CA ASP A 92 -3.21 -18.18 6.89
C ASP A 92 -3.71 -18.36 8.32
N GLU A 93 -2.85 -18.84 9.21
CA GLU A 93 -3.19 -19.13 10.60
C GLU A 93 -2.34 -18.30 11.55
N PHE A 94 -3.03 -17.55 12.41
CA PHE A 94 -2.46 -16.73 13.47
C PHE A 94 -3.10 -17.13 14.81
N PRO A 95 -2.62 -18.22 15.45
CA PRO A 95 -3.15 -18.69 16.73
C PRO A 95 -3.14 -17.62 17.83
N GLU A 96 -2.18 -16.70 17.80
CA GLU A 96 -2.02 -15.58 18.72
C GLU A 96 -3.10 -14.50 18.58
N LEU A 97 -3.85 -14.49 17.48
CA LEU A 97 -4.92 -13.53 17.21
C LEU A 97 -6.32 -14.11 17.50
N ARG A 98 -6.39 -15.28 18.13
CA ARG A 98 -7.65 -15.91 18.53
C ARG A 98 -8.38 -15.01 19.53
N TYR A 99 -9.70 -14.96 19.38
CA TYR A 99 -10.61 -14.19 20.25
C TYR A 99 -10.38 -12.67 20.28
N LEU A 100 -9.54 -12.14 19.39
CA LEU A 100 -9.41 -10.69 19.19
C LEU A 100 -10.43 -10.19 18.17
N TYR A 101 -10.74 -8.91 18.25
CA TYR A 101 -11.58 -8.18 17.31
C TYR A 101 -10.71 -7.32 16.40
N ILE A 102 -11.15 -7.12 15.15
CA ILE A 102 -10.58 -6.11 14.26
C ILE A 102 -11.46 -4.87 14.32
N ASP A 103 -10.89 -3.74 14.71
CA ASP A 103 -11.63 -2.47 14.80
C ASP A 103 -11.50 -1.65 13.52
N CYS A 104 -10.31 -1.63 12.91
CA CYS A 104 -10.07 -0.89 11.67
C CYS A 104 -8.92 -1.47 10.85
N SER A 105 -8.86 -1.09 9.56
CA SER A 105 -7.77 -1.38 8.64
C SER A 105 -7.26 -0.08 8.01
N LYS A 106 -5.94 0.11 7.97
CA LYS A 106 -5.30 1.26 7.31
C LYS A 106 -3.89 0.88 6.84
N ASP A 107 -3.56 1.24 5.59
CA ASP A 107 -2.25 1.04 4.97
C ASP A 107 -1.70 -0.39 5.11
N GLY A 108 -2.56 -1.39 4.87
CA GLY A 108 -2.19 -2.81 4.95
C GLY A 108 -1.98 -3.34 6.37
N ARG A 109 -2.35 -2.56 7.40
CA ARG A 109 -2.32 -2.97 8.81
C ARG A 109 -3.73 -3.04 9.38
N LEU A 110 -3.92 -4.01 10.27
CA LEU A 110 -5.15 -4.28 10.98
C LEU A 110 -4.95 -3.89 12.45
N LEU A 111 -5.87 -3.12 13.00
CA LEU A 111 -5.90 -2.83 14.42
C LEU A 111 -6.69 -3.92 15.13
N PHE A 112 -6.05 -4.58 16.09
CA PHE A 112 -6.67 -5.57 16.96
C PHE A 112 -6.94 -5.01 18.34
N SER A 113 -8.10 -5.37 18.89
CA SER A 113 -8.46 -5.21 20.30
C SER A 113 -8.90 -6.54 20.90
N GLY A 114 -8.64 -6.73 22.19
CA GLY A 114 -9.00 -7.94 22.94
C GLY A 114 -9.49 -7.63 24.35
N SER A 115 -9.75 -8.69 25.13
CA SER A 115 -10.12 -8.54 26.54
C SER A 115 -8.89 -8.11 27.37
N MET A 116 -9.01 -6.94 28.01
CA MET A 116 -7.99 -6.30 28.86
C MET A 116 -6.68 -5.98 28.13
N ASP A 117 -6.50 -4.68 27.89
CA ASP A 117 -5.21 -4.00 27.71
C ASP A 117 -4.39 -4.34 26.45
N CYS A 118 -4.98 -5.10 25.52
CA CYS A 118 -4.30 -5.55 24.32
C CYS A 118 -4.83 -4.81 23.07
N MET A 119 -4.29 -3.63 22.80
CA MET A 119 -4.44 -2.98 21.49
C MET A 119 -3.12 -2.97 20.73
N PHE A 120 -3.15 -3.40 19.48
CA PHE A 120 -1.96 -3.40 18.64
C PHE A 120 -2.31 -3.39 17.16
N LEU A 121 -1.39 -2.87 16.36
CA LEU A 121 -1.44 -2.91 14.91
C LEU A 121 -0.65 -4.12 14.41
N PHE A 122 -1.23 -4.88 13.50
CA PHE A 122 -0.65 -6.07 12.93
C PHE A 122 -0.71 -6.04 11.41
N ASN A 123 0.40 -6.39 10.77
CA ASN A 123 0.41 -6.63 9.32
C ASN A 123 0.46 -8.14 9.07
N PRO A 124 -0.55 -8.75 8.44
CA PRO A 124 -0.62 -10.20 8.27
C PRO A 124 0.45 -10.78 7.34
N PHE A 125 0.96 -9.98 6.39
CA PHE A 125 1.96 -10.44 5.42
C PHE A 125 3.38 -10.41 5.96
N THR A 126 3.73 -9.34 6.69
CA THR A 126 5.06 -9.19 7.31
C THR A 126 5.12 -9.74 8.73
N LYS A 127 3.97 -10.09 9.32
CA LYS A 127 3.81 -10.49 10.72
C LYS A 127 4.34 -9.47 11.72
N SER A 128 4.50 -8.20 11.28
CA SER A 128 5.02 -7.13 12.13
C SER A 128 3.92 -6.59 13.05
N LYS A 129 4.26 -6.50 14.34
CA LYS A 129 3.38 -6.03 15.40
C LYS A 129 3.88 -4.70 15.96
N ILE A 130 2.98 -3.73 16.12
CA ILE A 130 3.24 -2.47 16.81
C ILE A 130 2.24 -2.38 17.96
N ASN A 131 2.74 -2.42 19.19
CA ASN A 131 1.89 -2.31 20.37
C ASN A 131 1.44 -0.85 20.54
N LEU A 132 0.20 -0.68 21.00
CA LEU A 132 -0.30 0.61 21.46
C LEU A 132 -0.18 0.67 22.98
N PRO A 133 0.10 1.86 23.55
CA PRO A 133 0.15 2.00 24.99
C PRO A 133 -1.20 1.64 25.60
N TYR A 134 -1.14 1.09 26.80
CA TYR A 134 -2.32 0.94 27.62
C TYR A 134 -2.86 2.32 27.96
N CYS A 135 -4.14 2.56 27.70
CA CYS A 135 -4.76 3.80 28.10
C CYS A 135 -5.99 3.47 28.92
N ARG A 136 -5.90 3.84 30.21
CA ARG A 136 -6.92 3.61 31.25
C ARG A 136 -8.28 4.20 30.91
N SER A 137 -8.32 5.14 29.97
CA SER A 137 -9.55 5.74 29.44
C SER A 137 -10.27 4.88 28.40
N PHE A 138 -9.78 3.66 28.14
CA PHE A 138 -10.38 2.71 27.19
C PHE A 138 -10.87 1.45 27.89
N PRO A 139 -12.05 1.45 28.55
CA PRO A 139 -12.75 0.22 28.84
C PRO A 139 -12.95 -0.57 27.53
N CYS A 140 -12.53 -1.83 27.53
CA CYS A 140 -12.39 -2.64 26.31
C CYS A 140 -13.72 -3.11 25.68
N SER A 141 -14.85 -2.45 25.96
CA SER A 141 -16.16 -2.82 25.43
C SER A 141 -16.72 -1.71 24.53
N TYR A 142 -16.98 -2.05 23.26
CA TYR A 142 -17.69 -1.21 22.28
C TYR A 142 -16.99 0.08 21.83
N MET A 143 -15.65 0.08 21.84
CA MET A 143 -14.87 1.22 21.38
C MET A 143 -14.76 1.28 19.86
N ARG A 144 -14.96 2.46 19.28
CA ARG A 144 -14.63 2.75 17.87
C ARG A 144 -13.22 3.35 17.83
N VAL A 145 -12.32 2.75 17.07
CA VAL A 145 -10.93 3.22 16.96
C VAL A 145 -10.62 3.68 15.53
N ALA A 146 -9.86 4.75 15.39
CA ALA A 146 -9.41 5.28 14.12
C ALA A 146 -7.96 5.80 14.20
N LEU A 147 -7.27 5.81 13.05
CA LEU A 147 -5.91 6.33 12.90
C LEU A 147 -5.92 7.58 12.01
N SER A 148 -5.21 8.64 12.43
CA SER A 148 -5.07 9.87 11.62
C SER A 148 -4.38 9.62 10.29
N CYS A 149 -3.24 8.91 10.31
CA CYS A 149 -2.44 8.56 9.14
C CYS A 149 -1.94 7.12 9.25
N GLY A 150 -0.93 6.74 8.46
CA GLY A 150 -0.38 5.39 8.47
C GLY A 150 0.26 5.08 9.81
N ALA A 151 0.00 3.87 10.33
CA ALA A 151 0.44 3.40 11.64
C ALA A 151 1.96 3.48 11.92
N THR A 152 2.78 3.55 10.87
CA THR A 152 4.25 3.68 10.96
C THR A 152 4.73 5.13 10.88
N SER A 153 3.83 6.08 10.63
CA SER A 153 4.16 7.51 10.63
C SER A 153 4.40 7.98 12.07
N PRO A 154 5.45 8.77 12.33
CA PRO A 154 5.69 9.36 13.66
C PRO A 154 4.57 10.32 14.08
N ASP A 155 3.84 10.87 13.11
CA ASP A 155 2.72 11.79 13.35
C ASP A 155 1.37 11.05 13.48
N CYS A 156 1.39 9.71 13.49
CA CYS A 156 0.18 8.93 13.64
C CYS A 156 -0.39 9.05 15.04
N VAL A 157 -1.66 9.39 15.10
CA VAL A 157 -2.44 9.47 16.33
C VAL A 157 -3.59 8.47 16.22
N VAL A 158 -3.74 7.65 17.25
CA VAL A 158 -4.84 6.72 17.43
C VAL A 158 -5.87 7.39 18.32
N PHE A 159 -7.09 7.51 17.81
CA PHE A 159 -8.23 8.04 18.56
C PHE A 159 -9.19 6.91 18.82
N ALA A 160 -9.69 6.85 20.03
CA ALA A 160 -10.76 5.94 20.33
C ALA A 160 -11.91 6.63 21.05
N ILE A 161 -13.10 6.25 20.63
CA ILE A 161 -14.36 6.84 21.03
C ILE A 161 -15.17 5.74 21.70
N GLU A 162 -15.55 6.00 22.93
CA GLU A 162 -16.45 5.16 23.70
C GLU A 162 -17.75 5.93 23.96
N ASP A 163 -18.87 5.29 23.66
CA ASP A 163 -20.19 5.78 24.04
C ASP A 163 -20.46 5.33 25.48
N VAL A 164 -20.30 6.24 26.43
CA VAL A 164 -20.54 5.96 27.84
C VAL A 164 -22.02 6.23 28.08
N ASP A 165 -22.81 5.14 28.13
CA ASP A 165 -24.24 4.97 28.48
C ASP A 165 -25.04 6.27 28.73
N GLU A 166 -26.27 6.39 28.21
CA GLU A 166 -27.11 7.61 27.96
C GLU A 166 -26.98 8.82 28.91
N PHE A 167 -26.52 8.64 30.15
CA PHE A 167 -26.30 9.66 31.17
C PHE A 167 -24.86 10.21 31.28
N ARG A 168 -23.86 9.65 30.58
CA ARG A 168 -22.43 9.93 30.83
C ARG A 168 -21.65 10.54 29.67
N GLY A 169 -22.21 10.59 28.47
CA GLY A 169 -21.62 11.27 27.31
C GLY A 169 -20.51 10.47 26.63
N VAL A 170 -19.75 11.12 25.74
CA VAL A 170 -18.72 10.47 24.93
C VAL A 170 -17.35 10.60 25.60
N SER A 171 -16.64 9.49 25.77
CA SER A 171 -15.23 9.48 26.18
C SER A 171 -14.32 9.37 24.96
N ILE A 172 -13.27 10.18 24.92
CA ILE A 172 -12.25 10.15 23.87
C ILE A 172 -10.89 9.93 24.51
N GLY A 173 -10.20 8.89 24.09
CA GLY A 173 -8.79 8.69 24.42
C GLY A 173 -7.92 8.78 23.17
N ILE A 174 -6.68 9.21 23.38
CA ILE A 174 -5.72 9.51 22.32
C ILE A 174 -4.36 8.91 22.71
N CYS A 175 -3.71 8.21 21.78
CA CYS A 175 -2.34 7.75 21.97
C CYS A 175 -1.56 7.73 20.65
N ARG A 176 -0.24 7.57 20.70
CA ARG A 176 0.58 7.30 19.50
C ARG A 176 1.07 5.85 19.46
N PRO A 177 1.24 5.28 18.26
CA PRO A 177 1.88 3.97 18.11
C PRO A 177 3.31 3.98 18.66
N GLY A 178 3.63 3.03 19.54
CA GLY A 178 4.97 2.90 20.13
C GLY A 178 5.27 3.79 21.33
N ASP A 179 4.30 4.58 21.83
CA ASP A 179 4.42 5.24 23.13
C ASP A 179 4.69 4.19 24.24
N ALA A 180 5.55 4.52 25.19
CA ALA A 180 5.88 3.64 26.32
C ALA A 180 4.69 3.49 27.29
N HIS A 181 4.59 2.31 27.92
CA HIS A 181 3.63 2.00 28.98
C HIS A 181 3.93 2.74 30.29
#